data_AF-A0A3E1E3U6-F1
#
_entry.id   AF-A0A3E1E3U6-F1
#
_cell.length_a   1.000
_cell.length_b   1.000
_cell.length_c   1.000
_cell.angle_alpha   90.00
_cell.angle_beta   90.00
_cell.angle_gamma   90.00
#
_symmetry.space_group_name_H-M   'P 1'
#
loop_
_entity.id
_entity.type
_entity.pdbx_description
1 polymer ?
#
loop_
_entity_poly.entity_id
_entity_poly.type
_entity_poly.pdbx_seq_one_letter_code
_entity_poly.pdbx_strand_id
1 'polypeptide(L)'
;MKLLLYIRRILFGGAFVALGAFSSAAHAGNSRVSARKAIDLAQEQLDLRGLQSTVQIESVVLQSVTILGASRVWTVLWSQPISSDSGKFEVGVEVDMNGKLVRLVKKTAPGAKAAQ
;
A
#
# COMPACT_ATOMS: atom_id res chain seq x y z
N MET A 1 -32.04 65.36 -2.59
CA MET A 1 -32.56 63.98 -2.48
C MET A 1 -32.60 63.35 -3.87
N LYS A 2 -31.70 62.41 -4.16
CA LYS A 2 -31.90 61.30 -5.11
C LYS A 2 -30.72 60.33 -4.93
N LEU A 3 -30.98 59.36 -4.08
CA LEU A 3 -30.23 58.13 -3.86
C LEU A 3 -30.58 57.16 -5.00
N LEU A 4 -29.60 56.41 -5.52
CA LEU A 4 -29.63 55.05 -6.10
C LEU A 4 -28.51 54.94 -7.15
N LEU A 5 -27.32 54.44 -6.80
CA LEU A 5 -26.90 53.02 -6.81
C LEU A 5 -26.90 52.35 -8.20
N TYR A 6 -25.80 51.60 -8.44
CA TYR A 6 -25.69 50.45 -9.33
C TYR A 6 -25.48 50.81 -10.84
N ILE A 7 -24.42 50.40 -11.55
CA ILE A 7 -23.85 49.04 -11.69
C ILE A 7 -22.39 49.09 -12.19
N ARG A 8 -21.56 48.30 -11.49
CA ARG A 8 -20.35 47.60 -11.94
C ARG A 8 -19.71 48.00 -13.27
N ARG A 9 -18.77 48.91 -13.13
CA ARG A 9 -17.43 48.89 -13.77
C ARG A 9 -16.85 47.47 -13.75
N ILE A 10 -16.53 46.90 -14.89
CA ILE A 10 -15.26 46.24 -15.24
C ILE A 10 -15.35 45.90 -16.74
N LEU A 11 -14.63 46.70 -17.51
CA LEU A 11 -14.43 46.56 -18.94
C LEU A 11 -13.57 45.33 -19.22
N PHE A 12 -13.94 44.63 -20.28
CA PHE A 12 -13.16 43.64 -21.00
C PHE A 12 -11.70 44.08 -21.15
N GLY A 13 -10.77 43.29 -20.61
CA GLY A 13 -9.35 43.40 -20.85
C GLY A 13 -8.77 41.99 -20.91
N GLY A 14 -8.46 41.53 -22.11
CA GLY A 14 -7.99 40.17 -22.37
C GLY A 14 -6.69 39.85 -21.65
N ALA A 15 -6.58 38.60 -21.20
CA ALA A 15 -5.32 37.91 -21.02
C ALA A 15 -5.58 36.43 -21.30
N PHE A 16 -5.04 35.97 -22.43
CA PHE A 16 -4.95 34.58 -22.84
C PHE A 16 -4.08 33.84 -21.81
N VAL A 17 -4.70 33.18 -20.83
CA VAL A 17 -3.98 32.30 -19.90
C VAL A 17 -3.94 30.91 -20.51
N ALA A 18 -2.95 30.69 -21.38
CA ALA A 18 -2.49 29.36 -21.74
C ALA A 18 -1.67 28.80 -20.57
N LEU A 19 -2.32 28.13 -19.62
CA LEU A 19 -1.63 27.45 -18.53
C LEU A 19 -1.70 25.93 -18.75
N GLY A 20 -0.50 25.37 -18.90
CA GLY A 20 -0.18 24.05 -19.44
C GLY A 20 -1.10 22.92 -19.00
N ALA A 21 -1.53 22.14 -20.00
CA ALA A 21 -1.93 20.76 -19.78
C ALA A 21 -0.74 20.02 -19.15
N PHE A 22 -0.82 19.76 -17.84
CA PHE A 22 -0.03 18.72 -17.21
C PHE A 22 -0.54 17.39 -17.77
N SER A 23 0.03 16.99 -18.91
CA SER A 23 -0.02 15.61 -19.36
C SER A 23 0.75 14.79 -18.33
N SER A 24 0.06 14.36 -17.28
CA SER A 24 0.54 13.28 -16.42
C SER A 24 0.81 12.10 -17.34
N ALA A 25 2.09 11.90 -17.68
CA ALA A 25 2.56 10.69 -18.32
C ALA A 25 2.17 9.55 -17.39
N ALA A 26 1.05 8.90 -17.69
CA ALA A 26 0.74 7.59 -17.17
C ALA A 26 1.87 6.68 -17.65
N HIS A 27 2.91 6.57 -16.82
CA HIS A 27 3.90 5.53 -16.99
C HIS A 27 3.14 4.22 -16.85
N ALA A 28 2.80 3.63 -18.00
CA ALA A 28 2.67 2.19 -18.14
C ALA A 28 4.06 1.54 -17.98
N GLY A 29 4.79 1.93 -16.95
CA GLY A 29 5.86 1.14 -16.41
C GLY A 29 5.18 -0.05 -15.77
N ASN A 30 5.48 -1.24 -16.26
CA ASN A 30 5.06 -2.52 -15.70
C ASN A 30 5.33 -2.46 -14.19
N SER A 31 4.32 -2.05 -13.41
CA SER A 31 4.49 -1.53 -12.05
C SER A 31 4.59 -2.73 -11.12
N ARG A 32 5.67 -3.49 -11.28
CA ARG A 32 6.03 -4.58 -10.41
C ARG A 32 6.42 -3.97 -9.08
N VAL A 33 5.66 -4.30 -8.04
CA VAL A 33 5.94 -3.90 -6.66
C VAL A 33 7.41 -4.21 -6.33
N SER A 34 8.15 -3.18 -5.93
CA SER A 34 9.52 -3.35 -5.43
C SER A 34 9.49 -3.90 -4.00
N ALA A 35 10.60 -4.49 -3.55
CA ALA A 35 10.74 -4.94 -2.16
C ALA A 35 10.44 -3.82 -1.16
N ARG A 36 10.91 -2.60 -1.45
CA ARG A 36 10.63 -1.41 -0.63
C ARG A 36 9.13 -1.11 -0.58
N LYS A 37 8.45 -1.12 -1.73
CA LYS A 37 7.00 -0.88 -1.76
C LYS A 37 6.22 -1.97 -1.02
N ALA A 38 6.67 -3.22 -1.06
CA ALA A 38 6.08 -4.31 -0.26
C ALA A 38 6.28 -4.09 1.24
N ILE A 39 7.47 -3.62 1.67
CA ILE A 39 7.74 -3.22 3.06
C ILE A 39 6.83 -2.08 3.49
N ASP A 40 6.72 -1.03 2.67
CA ASP A 40 5.89 0.13 2.97
C ASP A 40 4.42 -0.28 3.16
N LEU A 41 3.89 -1.13 2.26
CA LEU A 41 2.52 -1.66 2.36
C LEU A 41 2.32 -2.53 3.61
N ALA A 42 3.33 -3.31 3.98
CA ALA A 42 3.29 -4.14 5.19
C ALA A 42 3.34 -3.29 6.47
N GLN A 43 4.18 -2.25 6.50
CA GLN A 43 4.24 -1.28 7.61
C GLN A 43 2.94 -0.51 7.74
N GLU A 44 2.34 -0.07 6.63
CA GLU A 44 1.03 0.58 6.62
C GLU A 44 -0.04 -0.31 7.25
N GLN A 45 -0.03 -1.62 6.96
CA GLN A 45 -0.96 -2.56 7.62
C GLN A 45 -0.74 -2.67 9.13
N LEU A 46 0.50 -2.61 9.61
CA LEU A 46 0.80 -2.62 11.05
C LEU A 46 0.37 -1.32 11.72
N ASP A 47 0.60 -0.18 11.07
CA ASP A 47 0.25 1.15 11.56
C ASP A 47 -1.27 1.33 11.67
N LEU A 48 -2.01 0.95 10.63
CA LEU A 48 -3.49 0.96 10.61
C LEU A 48 -4.11 0.13 11.74
N ARG A 49 -3.37 -0.85 12.27
CA ARG A 49 -3.81 -1.74 13.36
C ARG A 49 -3.26 -1.32 14.73
N GLY A 50 -2.42 -0.29 14.80
CA GLY A 50 -1.76 0.11 16.04
C GLY A 50 -0.72 -0.91 16.54
N LEU A 51 -0.16 -1.73 15.66
CA LEU A 51 0.78 -2.80 15.99
C LEU A 51 2.24 -2.48 15.68
N GLN A 52 2.53 -1.33 15.05
CA GLN A 52 3.86 -0.89 14.62
C GLN A 52 4.89 -0.78 15.76
N SER A 53 4.42 -0.55 17.00
CA SER A 53 5.30 -0.48 18.18
C SER A 53 5.66 -1.85 18.76
N THR A 54 4.89 -2.89 18.41
CA THR A 54 4.95 -4.21 19.04
C THR A 54 5.44 -5.27 18.06
N VAL A 55 5.08 -5.14 16.78
CA VAL A 55 5.41 -6.10 15.72
C VAL A 55 6.22 -5.36 14.66
N GLN A 56 7.36 -5.94 14.28
CA GLN A 56 8.24 -5.42 13.25
C GLN A 56 8.30 -6.37 12.06
N ILE A 57 8.86 -5.89 10.95
CA ILE A 57 9.18 -6.75 9.81
C ILE A 57 10.49 -7.48 10.10
N GLU A 58 10.46 -8.81 10.12
CA GLU A 58 11.64 -9.65 10.33
C GLU A 58 12.35 -9.95 9.01
N SER A 59 11.59 -10.28 7.98
CA SER A 59 12.16 -10.75 6.71
C SER A 59 11.24 -10.44 5.54
N VAL A 60 11.83 -10.26 4.36
CA VAL A 60 11.13 -10.04 3.10
C VAL A 60 11.74 -10.94 2.05
N VAL A 61 10.93 -11.81 1.46
CA VAL A 61 11.37 -12.85 0.53
C VAL A 61 10.54 -12.78 -0.75
N LEU A 62 11.20 -12.80 -1.90
CA LEU A 62 10.51 -12.96 -3.19
C LEU A 62 10.30 -14.45 -3.45
N GLN A 63 9.03 -14.87 -3.54
CA GLN A 63 8.66 -16.25 -3.83
C GLN A 63 7.95 -16.35 -5.17
N SER A 64 8.17 -17.46 -5.87
CA SER A 64 7.45 -17.80 -7.09
C SER A 64 6.32 -18.78 -6.73
N VAL A 65 5.06 -18.39 -6.97
CA VAL A 65 3.88 -19.11 -6.44
C VAL A 65 3.35 -20.15 -7.42
N THR A 66 4.01 -20.36 -8.57
CA THR A 66 3.54 -21.30 -9.59
C THR A 66 4.65 -22.24 -10.05
N ILE A 67 4.32 -23.53 -10.14
CA ILE A 67 5.12 -24.56 -10.83
C ILE A 67 5.32 -24.19 -12.32
N LEU A 68 4.43 -23.36 -12.88
CA LEU A 68 4.45 -22.87 -14.26
C LEU A 68 5.01 -21.43 -14.42
N GLY A 69 5.62 -20.86 -13.37
CA GLY A 69 6.65 -19.81 -13.51
C GLY A 69 6.22 -18.36 -13.73
N ALA A 70 4.94 -18.00 -13.70
CA ALA A 70 4.53 -16.64 -14.09
C ALA A 70 4.23 -15.67 -12.93
N SER A 71 3.84 -16.17 -11.74
CA SER A 71 3.47 -15.28 -10.62
C SER A 71 4.51 -15.26 -9.51
N ARG A 72 4.97 -14.06 -9.15
CA ARG A 72 5.88 -13.79 -8.04
C ARG A 72 5.14 -13.00 -6.96
N VAL A 73 5.47 -13.25 -5.70
CA VAL A 73 4.93 -12.51 -4.56
C VAL A 73 6.05 -12.16 -3.60
N TRP A 74 5.94 -11.01 -2.96
CA TRP A 74 6.78 -10.67 -1.81
C TRP A 74 6.11 -11.19 -0.55
N THR A 75 6.75 -12.13 0.13
CA THR A 75 6.34 -12.59 1.45
C THR A 75 7.09 -11.77 2.49
N VAL A 76 6.37 -10.97 3.26
CA VAL A 76 6.88 -10.19 4.39
C VAL A 76 6.50 -10.91 5.67
N LEU A 77 7.48 -11.23 6.50
CA LEU A 77 7.27 -11.93 7.77
C LEU A 77 7.36 -10.97 8.95
N TRP A 78 6.52 -11.23 9.94
CA TRP A 78 6.48 -10.50 11.21
C TRP A 78 7.53 -11.04 12.18
N SER A 79 8.09 -10.16 13.00
CA SER A 79 9.00 -10.51 14.10
C SER A 79 8.33 -11.37 15.18
N GLN A 80 7.01 -11.30 15.25
CA GLN A 80 6.23 -12.15 16.14
C GLN A 80 4.83 -12.41 15.56
N PRO A 81 4.24 -13.58 15.85
CA PRO A 81 2.90 -13.91 15.40
C PRO A 81 1.86 -12.99 16.04
N ILE A 82 0.93 -12.47 15.23
CA ILE A 82 -0.22 -11.71 15.70
C ILE A 82 -1.40 -12.67 15.88
N SER A 83 -1.95 -12.73 17.09
CA SER A 83 -3.15 -13.53 17.37
C SER A 83 -4.35 -13.02 16.58
N SER A 84 -5.07 -13.93 15.92
CA SER A 84 -6.34 -13.68 15.25
C SER A 84 -7.46 -14.43 15.97
N ASP A 85 -8.66 -13.85 15.97
CA ASP A 85 -9.84 -14.27 16.75
C ASP A 85 -10.27 -15.74 16.56
N SER A 86 -9.80 -16.39 15.48
CA SER A 86 -10.13 -17.78 15.15
C SER A 86 -9.09 -18.83 15.61
N GLY A 87 -8.26 -18.52 16.62
CA GLY A 87 -7.18 -19.42 17.06
C GLY A 87 -6.09 -19.62 16.01
N LYS A 88 -5.96 -18.64 15.11
CA LYS A 88 -4.93 -18.62 14.07
C LYS A 88 -3.96 -17.48 14.36
N PHE A 89 -2.75 -17.61 13.84
CA PHE A 89 -1.69 -16.62 13.99
C PHE A 89 -1.35 -16.06 12.63
N GLU A 90 -1.46 -14.74 12.50
CA GLU A 90 -0.91 -14.04 11.35
C GLU A 90 0.60 -13.92 11.55
N VAL A 91 1.36 -14.46 10.60
CA VAL A 91 2.83 -14.54 10.68
C VAL A 91 3.51 -13.59 9.67
N GLY A 92 2.72 -12.94 8.83
CA GLY A 92 3.21 -12.11 7.75
C GLY A 92 2.11 -11.69 6.81
N VAL A 93 2.52 -11.05 5.72
CA VAL A 93 1.68 -10.70 4.57
C VAL A 93 2.38 -11.08 3.27
N GLU A 94 1.58 -11.43 2.28
CA GLU A 94 2.03 -11.65 0.92
C GLU A 94 1.56 -10.48 0.07
N VAL A 95 2.48 -9.90 -0.70
CA VAL A 95 2.21 -8.79 -1.60
C VAL A 95 2.47 -9.25 -3.02
N ASP A 96 1.41 -9.34 -3.82
CA ASP A 96 1.47 -9.62 -5.24
C ASP A 96 2.25 -8.51 -5.97
N MET A 97 2.86 -8.83 -7.12
CA MET A 97 3.49 -7.84 -8.00
C MET A 97 2.54 -6.70 -8.42
N ASN A 98 1.22 -6.92 -8.34
CA ASN A 98 0.19 -5.91 -8.59
C ASN A 98 -0.16 -5.04 -7.37
N GLY A 99 0.48 -5.24 -6.21
CA GLY A 99 0.22 -4.47 -4.99
C GLY A 99 -0.94 -5.00 -4.14
N LYS A 100 -1.55 -6.12 -4.54
CA LYS A 100 -2.56 -6.80 -3.73
C LYS A 100 -1.89 -7.45 -2.52
N LEU A 101 -2.38 -7.12 -1.33
CA LEU A 101 -1.88 -7.66 -0.07
C LEU A 101 -2.83 -8.74 0.47
N VAL A 102 -2.27 -9.86 0.90
CA VAL A 102 -2.99 -10.98 1.52
C VAL A 102 -2.32 -11.30 2.86
N ARG A 103 -3.10 -11.56 3.90
CA ARG A 103 -2.57 -11.93 5.22
C ARG A 103 -2.15 -13.39 5.23
N LEU A 104 -0.91 -13.64 5.65
CA LEU A 104 -0.39 -15.00 5.80
C LEU A 104 -0.74 -15.51 7.19
N VAL A 105 -1.75 -16.37 7.26
CA VAL A 105 -2.30 -16.88 8.52
C VAL A 105 -1.98 -18.38 8.66
N LYS A 106 -1.36 -18.75 9.77
CA LYS A 106 -1.06 -20.14 10.14
C LYS A 106 -1.93 -20.60 11.32
N LYS A 107 -2.31 -21.88 11.31
CA LYS A 107 -3.07 -22.51 12.42
C LYS A 107 -2.19 -22.84 13.63
N THR A 108 -0.87 -22.83 13.45
CA THR A 108 0.12 -23.19 14.46
C THR A 108 1.16 -22.07 14.54
N ALA A 109 1.51 -21.64 15.75
CA ALA A 109 2.54 -20.64 15.96
C ALA A 109 3.87 -21.11 15.32
N PRO A 110 4.57 -20.24 14.55
CA PRO A 110 5.89 -20.56 14.03
C PRO A 110 6.83 -20.76 15.23
N GLY A 111 7.19 -22.01 15.52
CA GLY A 111 7.94 -22.41 16.72
C GLY A 111 7.45 -23.70 17.37
N ALA A 112 6.21 -24.12 17.13
CA ALA A 112 5.68 -25.36 17.73
C ALA A 112 6.03 -26.65 16.96
N LYS A 113 7.02 -26.61 16.04
CA LYS A 113 7.47 -27.78 15.27
C LYS A 113 8.99 -27.88 15.27
N ALA A 114 9.56 -28.12 16.44
CA ALA A 114 10.96 -28.56 16.63
C ALA A 114 11.13 -29.39 17.91
N ALA A 115 10.16 -30.28 18.21
CA ALA A 115 10.28 -31.26 19.29
C ALA A 115 9.50 -32.53 18.94
N GLN A 116 10.01 -33.29 17.96
CA GLN A 116 9.78 -34.73 17.81
C GLN A 116 11.05 -35.36 17.26
#